data_AF-A0A0A3HV69-F1
#
_entry.id   AF-A0A0A3HV69-F1
#
_cell.length_a   1.000
_cell.length_b   1.000
_cell.length_c   1.000
_cell.angle_alpha   90.00
_cell.angle_beta   90.00
_cell.angle_gamma   90.00
#
_symmetry.space_group_name_H-M   'P 1'
#
loop_
_entity.id
_entity.type
_entity.pdbx_description
1 polymer ?
#
loop_
_entity_poly.entity_id
_entity_poly.type
_entity_poly.pdbx_seq_one_letter_code
_entity_poly.pdbx_strand_id
1 'polypeptide(L)'
;MNWEIVTARNGEKSLTLNGISIYSKYRPREEAWRWIESEIDSSAENYLLIGLGLGYHLEKLVDLAHGKDIYVYYFEEIEKQFMHCNYDKVRIVSSLEDVNFSENTQVMIPNVWIKAIGEENPLYPFLEDIKINQVSYKRSKEMMEYNLLENVKLGDSNPYPKSPNKTAFLVSSGPSLNETIHLIKEAREDIDIFVVGSALKMVLEHNINPYAVIISDPKHNIKRQLENVDYNGTLFYLSTANHDTVTLHKGKRHILFQKGYKEAETFADNINFPHLETGGSVATIAFSLIEYLGYENLILFGQDLAFKDNATHAQQSTSGRTIKSKDNYKTVISNSKIPVKSSTNLMTYLRWFNQRMEQTKMKVYNTALYGAKINRTPYINEQQFHKLLSK
;
A
#
# COMPACT_ATOMS: atom_id res chain seq x y z
N MET A 1 -3.31 22.85 18.37
CA MET A 1 -1.88 22.47 18.25
C MET A 1 -1.00 23.57 18.83
N ASN A 2 0.28 23.31 19.19
CA ASN A 2 1.17 24.37 19.72
C ASN A 2 2.04 24.96 18.60
N TRP A 3 1.76 26.21 18.22
CA TRP A 3 2.47 26.93 17.15
C TRP A 3 3.40 27.99 17.72
N GLU A 4 4.64 28.02 17.24
CA GLU A 4 5.62 29.04 17.63
C GLU A 4 6.33 29.57 16.39
N ILE A 5 6.28 30.89 16.20
CA ILE A 5 7.06 31.59 15.19
C ILE A 5 8.42 31.92 15.81
N VAL A 6 9.49 31.46 15.17
CA VAL A 6 10.87 31.71 15.60
C VAL A 6 11.64 32.46 14.52
N THR A 7 12.73 33.12 14.88
CA THR A 7 13.62 33.76 13.89
C THR A 7 14.71 32.77 13.47
N ALA A 8 14.84 32.52 12.18
CA ALA A 8 15.90 31.69 11.62
C ALA A 8 17.25 32.44 11.57
N ARG A 9 18.34 31.71 11.36
CA ARG A 9 19.70 32.31 11.32
C ARG A 9 19.88 33.35 10.22
N ASN A 10 19.13 33.27 9.13
CA ASN A 10 19.14 34.27 8.05
C ASN A 10 18.21 35.47 8.32
N GLY A 11 17.58 35.55 9.50
CA GLY A 11 16.67 36.63 9.89
C GLY A 11 15.21 36.45 9.43
N GLU A 12 14.91 35.43 8.62
CA GLU A 12 13.53 35.13 8.23
C GLU A 12 12.73 34.51 9.38
N LYS A 13 11.40 34.62 9.31
CA LYS A 13 10.51 33.86 10.20
C LYS A 13 10.60 32.38 9.84
N SER A 14 10.58 31.53 10.86
CA SER A 14 10.43 30.09 10.76
C SER A 14 9.29 29.67 11.68
N LEU A 15 8.82 28.44 11.51
CA LEU A 15 7.64 27.93 12.20
C LEU A 15 7.95 26.59 12.84
N THR A 16 7.56 26.44 14.10
CA THR A 16 7.52 25.14 14.77
C THR A 16 6.10 24.81 15.19
N LEU A 17 5.75 23.54 15.07
CA LEU A 17 4.47 22.96 15.45
C LEU A 17 4.74 21.77 16.36
N ASN A 18 4.21 21.78 17.59
CA ASN A 18 4.43 20.76 18.61
C ASN A 18 5.93 20.45 18.83
N GLY A 19 6.78 21.47 18.79
CA GLY A 19 8.24 21.34 18.92
C GLY A 19 8.98 20.84 17.67
N ILE A 20 8.27 20.50 16.60
CA ILE A 20 8.84 20.09 15.31
C ILE A 20 8.95 21.31 14.39
N SER A 21 10.13 21.51 13.79
CA SER A 21 10.34 22.59 12.82
C SER A 21 9.68 22.27 11.48
N ILE A 22 8.70 23.09 11.09
CA ILE A 22 8.02 23.02 9.78
C ILE A 22 8.92 23.61 8.70
N TYR A 23 9.65 24.67 9.02
CA TYR A 23 10.67 25.23 8.12
C TYR A 23 12.06 25.14 8.73
N SER A 24 13.08 25.26 7.88
CA SER A 24 14.48 25.28 8.30
C SER A 24 14.74 26.32 9.38
N LYS A 25 15.67 26.02 10.30
CA LYS A 25 16.20 27.02 11.26
C LYS A 25 17.28 27.91 10.64
N TYR A 26 17.72 27.60 9.43
CA TYR A 26 18.82 28.28 8.73
C TYR A 26 18.30 29.15 7.60
N ARG A 27 17.56 28.54 6.65
CA ARG A 27 17.04 29.19 5.44
C ARG A 27 15.61 28.72 5.14
N PRO A 28 14.61 29.20 5.90
CA PRO A 28 13.23 28.73 5.86
C PRO A 28 12.62 28.71 4.45
N ARG A 29 12.71 29.84 3.75
CA ARG A 29 12.08 30.04 2.44
C ARG A 29 12.78 29.22 1.36
N GLU A 30 14.12 29.32 1.29
CA GLU A 30 14.91 28.63 0.27
C GLU A 30 14.81 27.10 0.36
N GLU A 31 14.81 26.51 1.55
CA GLU A 31 14.66 25.06 1.69
C GLU A 31 13.23 24.59 1.32
N ALA A 32 12.20 25.36 1.66
CA ALA A 32 10.83 25.08 1.23
C ALA A 32 10.70 25.14 -0.30
N TRP A 33 11.34 26.12 -0.93
CA TRP A 33 11.36 26.26 -2.38
C TRP A 33 12.05 25.10 -3.09
N ARG A 34 13.25 24.74 -2.63
CA ARG A 34 14.00 23.58 -3.16
C ARG A 34 13.19 22.29 -3.05
N TRP A 35 12.43 22.12 -1.97
CA TRP A 35 11.56 20.97 -1.83
C TRP A 35 10.47 20.94 -2.90
N ILE A 36 9.77 22.06 -3.14
CA ILE A 36 8.75 22.16 -4.20
C ILE A 36 9.36 21.87 -5.57
N GLU A 37 10.50 22.47 -5.90
CA GLU A 37 11.21 22.23 -7.17
C GLU A 37 11.54 20.75 -7.38
N SER A 38 11.88 20.02 -6.32
CA SER A 38 12.23 18.59 -6.38
C SER A 38 11.04 17.63 -6.42
N GLU A 39 9.83 18.12 -6.15
CA GLU A 39 8.63 17.29 -6.02
C GLU A 39 7.58 17.59 -7.09
N ILE A 40 7.52 18.82 -7.62
CA ILE A 40 6.47 19.23 -8.55
C ILE A 40 6.45 18.37 -9.83
N ASP A 41 5.26 17.94 -10.22
CA ASP A 41 4.99 17.28 -11.49
C ASP A 41 4.29 18.26 -12.42
N SER A 42 5.02 18.77 -13.41
CA SER A 42 4.49 19.70 -14.40
C SER A 42 3.35 19.13 -15.25
N SER A 43 3.16 17.81 -15.27
CA SER A 43 2.06 17.16 -16.00
C SER A 43 0.75 17.15 -15.21
N ALA A 44 0.77 17.41 -13.89
CA ALA A 44 -0.43 17.44 -13.05
C ALA A 44 -1.44 18.50 -13.50
N GLU A 45 -2.73 18.23 -13.36
CA GLU A 45 -3.78 19.19 -13.76
C GLU A 45 -3.98 20.30 -12.73
N ASN A 46 -3.90 19.94 -11.45
CA ASN A 46 -3.98 20.84 -10.31
C ASN A 46 -3.17 20.25 -9.13
N TYR A 47 -3.01 21.04 -8.07
CA TYR A 47 -2.17 20.66 -6.93
C TYR A 47 -2.95 20.75 -5.62
N LEU A 48 -2.70 19.82 -4.69
CA LEU A 48 -3.12 19.91 -3.30
C LEU A 48 -1.88 19.95 -2.40
N LEU A 49 -1.61 21.10 -1.78
CA LEU A 49 -0.55 21.27 -0.79
C LEU A 49 -1.11 21.03 0.62
N ILE A 50 -0.51 20.09 1.36
CA ILE A 50 -0.89 19.82 2.75
C ILE A 50 -0.05 20.68 3.71
N GLY A 51 -0.73 21.53 4.47
CA GLY A 51 -0.19 22.44 5.46
C GLY A 51 0.20 23.80 4.86
N LEU A 52 -0.41 24.87 5.37
CA LEU A 52 -0.19 26.24 4.89
C LEU A 52 1.06 26.84 5.55
N GLY A 53 1.15 26.77 6.88
CA GLY A 53 2.26 27.34 7.65
C GLY A 53 2.48 28.83 7.39
N LEU A 54 3.73 29.24 7.13
CA LEU A 54 4.10 30.62 6.76
C LEU A 54 3.91 30.90 5.26
N GLY A 55 3.43 29.92 4.48
CA GLY A 55 3.19 30.06 3.04
C GLY A 55 4.41 29.86 2.15
N TYR A 56 5.61 29.54 2.66
CA TYR A 56 6.82 29.45 1.80
C TYR A 56 6.77 28.34 0.75
N HIS A 57 6.16 27.19 1.06
CA HIS A 57 5.92 26.14 0.05
C HIS A 57 4.94 26.62 -1.02
N LEU A 58 3.84 27.25 -0.58
CA LEU A 58 2.80 27.78 -1.46
C LEU A 58 3.35 28.84 -2.41
N GLU A 59 4.17 29.78 -1.91
CA GLU A 59 4.80 30.83 -2.71
C GLU A 59 5.53 30.25 -3.92
N LYS A 60 6.39 29.26 -3.71
CA LYS A 60 7.11 28.62 -4.82
C LYS A 60 6.19 27.79 -5.72
N LEU A 61 5.18 27.16 -5.15
CA LEU A 61 4.23 26.37 -5.92
C LEU A 61 3.42 27.27 -6.88
N VAL A 62 3.02 28.47 -6.44
CA VAL A 62 2.33 29.46 -7.30
C VAL A 62 3.20 29.83 -8.50
N ASP A 63 4.50 30.08 -8.29
CA ASP A 63 5.43 30.42 -9.37
C ASP A 63 5.54 29.31 -10.43
N LEU A 64 5.55 28.05 -9.99
CA LEU A 64 5.77 26.89 -10.85
C LEU A 64 4.48 26.24 -11.38
N ALA A 65 3.33 26.53 -10.77
CA ALA A 65 2.05 25.97 -11.20
C ALA A 65 1.56 26.55 -12.53
N HIS A 66 2.18 27.64 -13.03
CA HIS A 66 1.86 28.29 -14.30
C HIS A 66 0.35 28.58 -14.48
N GLY A 67 -0.30 28.99 -13.40
CA GLY A 67 -1.72 29.29 -13.38
C GLY A 67 -2.65 28.07 -13.36
N LYS A 68 -2.20 26.90 -12.94
CA LYS A 68 -3.09 25.79 -12.55
C LYS A 68 -3.74 26.06 -11.18
N ASP A 69 -4.88 25.43 -10.91
CA ASP A 69 -5.54 25.53 -9.60
C ASP A 69 -4.66 24.90 -8.51
N ILE A 70 -4.54 25.59 -7.38
CA ILE A 70 -3.84 25.11 -6.19
C ILE A 70 -4.81 25.11 -5.02
N TYR A 71 -4.98 23.96 -4.40
CA TYR A 71 -5.68 23.79 -3.13
C TYR A 71 -4.64 23.72 -2.01
N VAL A 72 -4.89 24.40 -0.90
CA VAL A 72 -4.03 24.35 0.28
C VAL A 72 -4.86 23.96 1.47
N TYR A 73 -4.60 22.75 1.98
CA TYR A 73 -5.22 22.28 3.20
C TYR A 73 -4.48 22.88 4.41
N TYR A 74 -5.20 23.58 5.28
CA TYR A 74 -4.67 24.03 6.56
C TYR A 74 -5.32 23.23 7.71
N PHE A 75 -4.57 22.99 8.77
CA PHE A 75 -5.00 22.21 9.92
C PHE A 75 -5.75 23.07 10.96
N GLU A 76 -5.36 24.33 11.17
CA GLU A 76 -5.99 25.25 12.12
C GLU A 76 -6.11 26.68 11.58
N GLU A 77 -7.19 27.40 11.92
CA GLU A 77 -7.46 28.77 11.44
C GLU A 77 -6.32 29.76 11.68
N ILE A 78 -5.50 29.53 12.71
CA ILE A 78 -4.33 30.37 13.03
C ILE A 78 -3.33 30.44 11.87
N GLU A 79 -3.24 29.40 11.03
CA GLU A 79 -2.35 29.38 9.87
C GLU A 79 -2.69 30.49 8.85
N LYS A 80 -3.97 30.84 8.70
CA LYS A 80 -4.39 31.92 7.80
C LYS A 80 -3.86 33.28 8.25
N GLN A 81 -3.64 33.47 9.55
CA GLN A 81 -3.08 34.71 10.10
C GLN A 81 -1.58 34.85 9.80
N PHE A 82 -0.91 33.73 9.54
CA PHE A 82 0.52 33.70 9.20
C PHE A 82 0.78 34.12 7.75
N MET A 83 -0.19 33.88 6.87
CA MET A 83 -0.09 34.25 5.46
C MET A 83 -0.40 35.74 5.27
N HIS A 84 0.36 36.40 4.39
CA HIS A 84 0.21 37.84 4.12
C HIS A 84 -0.12 38.16 2.65
N CYS A 85 -0.36 37.14 1.82
CA CYS A 85 -0.64 37.30 0.39
C CYS A 85 -1.94 36.58 0.02
N ASN A 86 -2.60 37.05 -1.04
CA ASN A 86 -3.72 36.36 -1.66
C ASN A 86 -3.36 36.10 -3.13
N TYR A 87 -3.69 34.92 -3.64
CA TYR A 87 -3.34 34.49 -4.99
C TYR A 87 -4.60 34.04 -5.73
N ASP A 88 -4.82 34.55 -6.94
CA ASP A 88 -6.09 34.38 -7.68
C ASP A 88 -6.52 32.92 -7.92
N LYS A 89 -5.56 31.99 -8.05
CA LYS A 89 -5.80 30.56 -8.31
C LYS A 89 -5.50 29.65 -7.12
N VAL A 90 -5.43 30.22 -5.93
CA VAL A 90 -5.22 29.46 -4.69
C VAL A 90 -6.51 29.41 -3.89
N ARG A 91 -6.93 28.19 -3.53
CA ARG A 91 -8.07 27.93 -2.66
C ARG A 91 -7.56 27.34 -1.34
N ILE A 92 -7.69 28.10 -0.26
CA ILE A 92 -7.34 27.63 1.09
C ILE A 92 -8.56 26.93 1.67
N VAL A 93 -8.42 25.65 2.03
CA VAL A 93 -9.52 24.76 2.44
C VAL A 93 -9.24 24.10 3.79
N SER A 94 -10.28 23.88 4.59
CA SER A 94 -10.24 23.09 5.83
C SER A 94 -10.92 21.73 5.71
N SER A 95 -11.66 21.51 4.62
CA SER A 95 -12.20 20.21 4.25
C SER A 95 -11.58 19.74 2.95
N LEU A 96 -11.25 18.44 2.88
CA LEU A 96 -10.81 17.82 1.63
C LEU A 96 -11.98 17.62 0.65
N GLU A 97 -13.22 17.70 1.13
CA GLU A 97 -14.42 17.67 0.27
C GLU A 97 -14.55 18.91 -0.62
N ASP A 98 -13.90 20.02 -0.22
CA ASP A 98 -13.87 21.26 -0.99
C ASP A 98 -12.82 21.24 -2.13
N VAL A 99 -12.06 20.14 -2.24
CA VAL A 99 -11.03 19.96 -3.26
C VAL A 99 -11.65 19.28 -4.47
N ASN A 100 -11.54 19.90 -5.65
CA ASN A 100 -11.92 19.27 -6.90
C ASN A 100 -10.79 18.34 -7.37
N PHE A 101 -10.80 17.11 -6.87
CA PHE A 101 -9.86 16.08 -7.30
C PHE A 101 -10.15 15.67 -8.75
N SER A 102 -9.12 15.74 -9.59
CA SER A 102 -9.07 15.04 -10.87
C SER A 102 -8.15 13.83 -10.75
N GLU A 103 -8.19 12.94 -11.75
CA GLU A 103 -7.30 11.76 -11.81
C GLU A 103 -5.80 12.15 -11.81
N ASN A 104 -5.49 13.40 -12.15
CA ASN A 104 -4.13 13.91 -12.27
C ASN A 104 -3.83 15.05 -11.27
N THR A 105 -4.55 15.10 -10.15
CA THR A 105 -4.23 15.99 -9.03
C THR A 105 -2.95 15.53 -8.33
N GLN A 106 -1.94 16.39 -8.24
CA GLN A 106 -0.75 16.09 -7.45
C GLN A 106 -0.94 16.50 -5.99
N VAL A 107 -0.88 15.52 -5.08
CA VAL A 107 -0.88 15.76 -3.63
C VAL A 107 0.56 15.96 -3.12
N MET A 108 0.85 17.14 -2.59
CA MET A 108 2.17 17.53 -2.08
C MET A 108 2.15 17.55 -0.55
N ILE A 109 2.87 16.59 0.06
CA ILE A 109 2.97 16.45 1.52
C ILE A 109 4.43 16.56 1.96
N PRO A 110 4.85 17.73 2.48
CA PRO A 110 6.13 17.85 3.17
C PRO A 110 6.18 16.91 4.37
N ASN A 111 7.24 16.08 4.46
CA ASN A 111 7.37 15.05 5.51
C ASN A 111 7.27 15.59 6.94
N VAL A 112 7.64 16.86 7.12
CA VAL A 112 7.61 17.54 8.42
C VAL A 112 6.19 17.67 8.97
N TRP A 113 5.18 17.82 8.11
CA TRP A 113 3.79 17.99 8.53
C TRP A 113 3.25 16.74 9.20
N ILE A 114 3.48 15.56 8.62
CA ILE A 114 3.03 14.28 9.19
C ILE A 114 3.60 14.11 10.61
N LYS A 115 4.88 14.44 10.80
CA LYS A 115 5.52 14.35 12.13
C LYS A 115 4.98 15.39 13.10
N ALA A 116 4.71 16.61 12.63
CA ALA A 116 4.34 17.73 13.48
C ALA A 116 2.88 17.66 13.97
N ILE A 117 1.95 17.22 13.12
CA ILE A 117 0.54 17.07 13.51
C ILE A 117 0.32 15.95 14.53
N GLY A 118 1.21 14.96 14.56
CA GLY A 118 1.18 13.84 15.51
C GLY A 118 0.12 12.77 15.19
N GLU A 119 0.27 11.60 15.81
CA GLU A 119 -0.58 10.42 15.54
C GLU A 119 -2.04 10.58 16.00
N GLU A 120 -2.28 11.48 16.96
CA GLU A 120 -3.63 11.79 17.46
C GLU A 120 -4.47 12.58 16.44
N ASN A 121 -3.85 13.16 15.41
CA ASN A 121 -4.58 13.89 14.38
C ASN A 121 -5.37 12.90 13.49
N PRO A 122 -6.69 13.12 13.26
CA PRO A 122 -7.50 12.22 12.45
C PRO A 122 -7.00 11.97 11.02
N LEU A 123 -6.28 12.94 10.43
CA LEU A 123 -5.72 12.83 9.08
C LEU A 123 -4.37 12.10 9.04
N TYR A 124 -3.68 11.99 10.18
CA TYR A 124 -2.37 11.36 10.27
C TYR A 124 -2.29 10.00 9.55
N PRO A 125 -3.18 9.01 9.80
CA PRO A 125 -3.04 7.69 9.19
C PRO A 125 -3.14 7.73 7.66
N PHE A 126 -3.96 8.62 7.11
CA PHE A 126 -4.14 8.78 5.66
C PHE A 126 -2.93 9.46 5.02
N LEU A 127 -2.44 10.54 5.62
CA LEU A 127 -1.25 11.26 5.12
C LEU A 127 0.00 10.38 5.20
N GLU A 128 0.12 9.57 6.25
CA GLU A 128 1.19 8.58 6.41
C GLU A 128 1.15 7.54 5.28
N ASP A 129 -0.02 6.99 4.95
CA ASP A 129 -0.18 6.03 3.83
C ASP A 129 0.18 6.65 2.49
N ILE A 130 -0.35 7.84 2.19
CA ILE A 130 -0.04 8.56 0.95
C ILE A 130 1.48 8.76 0.84
N LYS A 131 2.13 9.19 1.93
CA LYS A 131 3.58 9.44 1.91
C LYS A 131 4.39 8.17 1.73
N ILE A 132 4.02 7.07 2.39
CA ILE A 132 4.70 5.76 2.21
C ILE A 132 4.61 5.32 0.76
N ASN A 133 3.42 5.43 0.16
CA ASN A 133 3.20 5.06 -1.23
C ASN A 133 3.99 5.97 -2.19
N GLN A 134 3.97 7.29 -1.99
CA GLN A 134 4.77 8.25 -2.77
C GLN A 134 6.27 7.92 -2.73
N VAL A 135 6.82 7.66 -1.54
CA VAL A 135 8.25 7.33 -1.37
C VAL A 135 8.58 5.98 -2.01
N SER A 136 7.71 4.99 -1.86
CA SER A 136 7.88 3.67 -2.47
C SER A 136 7.87 3.75 -4.00
N TYR A 137 6.93 4.51 -4.55
CA TYR A 137 6.78 4.76 -5.98
C TYR A 137 8.00 5.49 -6.53
N LYS A 138 8.40 6.63 -5.95
CA LYS A 138 9.57 7.42 -6.40
C LYS A 138 10.85 6.58 -6.47
N ARG A 139 11.02 5.62 -5.54
CA ARG A 139 12.19 4.71 -5.52
C ARG A 139 12.14 3.60 -6.57
N SER A 140 10.94 3.25 -7.04
CA SER A 140 10.73 2.09 -7.91
C SER A 140 10.25 2.46 -9.31
N LYS A 141 10.00 3.75 -9.58
CA LYS A 141 9.39 4.28 -10.80
C LYS A 141 10.04 3.74 -12.07
N GLU A 142 11.35 3.96 -12.23
CA GLU A 142 12.09 3.51 -13.43
C GLU A 142 11.99 1.99 -13.65
N MET A 143 12.08 1.18 -12.59
CA MET A 143 11.92 -0.27 -12.69
C MET A 143 10.48 -0.65 -13.07
N MET A 144 9.48 0.01 -12.49
CA MET A 144 8.07 -0.25 -12.78
C MET A 144 7.72 0.10 -14.23
N GLU A 145 8.21 1.23 -14.73
CA GLU A 145 8.03 1.66 -16.13
C GLU A 145 8.66 0.65 -17.09
N TYR A 146 9.92 0.29 -16.87
CA TYR A 146 10.60 -0.72 -17.68
C TYR A 146 9.87 -2.06 -17.65
N ASN A 147 9.54 -2.57 -16.46
CA ASN A 147 8.84 -3.84 -16.30
C ASN A 147 7.49 -3.84 -17.01
N LEU A 148 6.70 -2.75 -16.90
CA LEU A 148 5.43 -2.62 -17.60
C LEU A 148 5.62 -2.77 -19.10
N LEU A 149 6.56 -2.02 -19.68
CA LEU A 149 6.81 -2.03 -21.13
C LEU A 149 7.24 -3.41 -21.64
N GLU A 150 8.04 -4.16 -20.88
CA GLU A 150 8.45 -5.50 -21.27
C GLU A 150 7.36 -6.55 -21.02
N ASN A 151 6.62 -6.44 -19.93
CA ASN A 151 5.58 -7.39 -19.55
C ASN A 151 4.38 -7.37 -20.51
N VAL A 152 3.96 -6.19 -20.98
CA VAL A 152 2.85 -6.13 -21.95
C VAL A 152 3.18 -6.81 -23.28
N LYS A 153 4.47 -6.87 -23.67
CA LYS A 153 4.93 -7.57 -24.88
C LYS A 153 4.80 -9.09 -24.78
N LEU A 154 4.64 -9.62 -23.56
CA LEU A 154 4.48 -11.07 -23.34
C LEU A 154 3.12 -11.60 -23.82
N GLY A 155 2.12 -10.73 -24.05
CA GLY A 155 0.82 -11.14 -24.58
C GLY A 155 -0.04 -11.93 -23.59
N ASP A 156 0.19 -11.78 -22.28
CA ASP A 156 -0.52 -12.53 -21.23
C ASP A 156 -1.87 -11.89 -20.83
N SER A 157 -2.39 -10.93 -21.58
CA SER A 157 -3.66 -10.21 -21.33
C SER A 157 -4.89 -10.98 -21.81
N ASN A 158 -4.94 -12.27 -21.48
CA ASN A 158 -6.10 -13.12 -21.74
C ASN A 158 -7.12 -13.01 -20.60
N PRO A 159 -8.43 -13.14 -20.87
CA PRO A 159 -9.44 -13.15 -19.82
C PRO A 159 -9.06 -14.10 -18.69
N TYR A 160 -9.20 -13.63 -17.45
CA TYR A 160 -8.81 -14.45 -16.30
C TYR A 160 -9.63 -15.73 -16.23
N PRO A 161 -8.99 -16.87 -15.88
CA PRO A 161 -9.68 -18.14 -15.80
C PRO A 161 -10.74 -18.08 -14.70
N LYS A 162 -11.98 -18.46 -15.05
CA LYS A 162 -13.04 -18.62 -14.06
C LYS A 162 -12.96 -20.00 -13.43
N SER A 163 -13.17 -20.06 -12.13
CA SER A 163 -13.33 -21.32 -11.40
C SER A 163 -14.81 -21.58 -11.12
N PRO A 164 -15.28 -22.85 -11.18
CA PRO A 164 -16.59 -23.21 -10.66
C PRO A 164 -16.63 -23.21 -9.12
N ASN A 165 -15.46 -23.19 -8.46
CA ASN A 165 -15.33 -23.22 -7.01
C ASN A 165 -15.78 -21.88 -6.41
N LYS A 166 -16.44 -21.96 -5.26
CA LYS A 166 -16.95 -20.78 -4.54
C LYS A 166 -16.05 -20.34 -3.39
N THR A 167 -15.10 -21.20 -3.00
CA THR A 167 -14.21 -20.98 -1.86
C THR A 167 -12.77 -20.93 -2.33
N ALA A 168 -12.05 -19.92 -1.88
CA ALA A 168 -10.62 -19.76 -2.12
C ALA A 168 -9.85 -19.67 -0.79
N PHE A 169 -8.61 -20.11 -0.81
CA PHE A 169 -7.61 -19.78 0.21
C PHE A 169 -6.66 -18.73 -0.35
N LEU A 170 -6.34 -17.71 0.45
CA LEU A 170 -5.24 -16.79 0.17
C LEU A 170 -4.13 -17.03 1.19
N VAL A 171 -3.01 -17.57 0.70
CA VAL A 171 -1.86 -17.95 1.50
C VAL A 171 -0.78 -16.89 1.37
N SER A 172 -0.62 -16.11 2.45
CA SER A 172 0.42 -15.10 2.64
C SER A 172 1.61 -15.68 3.41
N SER A 173 2.75 -14.98 3.39
CA SER A 173 4.00 -15.48 4.00
C SER A 173 4.22 -15.06 5.46
N GLY A 174 3.16 -14.72 6.19
CA GLY A 174 3.28 -14.34 7.59
C GLY A 174 3.55 -15.55 8.51
N PRO A 175 4.15 -15.34 9.70
CA PRO A 175 4.59 -16.43 10.58
C PRO A 175 3.49 -17.42 11.00
N SER A 176 2.24 -16.97 11.11
CA SER A 176 1.09 -17.84 11.44
C SER A 176 0.84 -18.94 10.41
N LEU A 177 1.41 -18.83 9.20
CA LEU A 177 1.35 -19.89 8.21
C LEU A 177 1.96 -21.20 8.74
N ASN A 178 3.06 -21.12 9.50
CA ASN A 178 3.68 -22.32 10.08
C ASN A 178 2.73 -23.09 11.01
N GLU A 179 1.88 -22.36 11.73
CA GLU A 179 0.90 -22.94 12.66
C GLU A 179 -0.29 -23.57 11.90
N THR A 180 -0.57 -23.13 10.67
CA THR A 180 -1.83 -23.41 9.96
C THR A 180 -1.65 -24.13 8.62
N ILE A 181 -0.41 -24.40 8.19
CA ILE A 181 -0.11 -25.01 6.88
C ILE A 181 -0.68 -26.43 6.74
N HIS A 182 -0.84 -27.16 7.84
CA HIS A 182 -1.46 -28.48 7.83
C HIS A 182 -2.93 -28.43 7.40
N LEU A 183 -3.68 -27.38 7.79
CA LEU A 183 -5.07 -27.18 7.39
C LEU A 183 -5.22 -26.94 5.87
N ILE A 184 -4.20 -26.32 5.25
CA ILE A 184 -4.21 -26.08 3.80
C ILE A 184 -4.11 -27.41 3.03
N LYS A 185 -3.41 -28.42 3.58
CA LYS A 185 -3.32 -29.75 2.95
C LYS A 185 -4.66 -30.48 2.91
N GLU A 186 -5.57 -30.12 3.79
CA GLU A 186 -6.92 -30.68 3.85
C GLU A 186 -7.87 -30.01 2.85
N ALA A 187 -7.37 -29.06 2.05
CA ALA A 187 -8.13 -28.50 0.96
C ALA A 187 -8.62 -29.63 0.03
N ARG A 188 -9.92 -29.63 -0.22
CA ARG A 188 -10.59 -30.50 -1.17
C ARG A 188 -10.48 -29.93 -2.58
N GLU A 189 -10.85 -30.72 -3.59
CA GLU A 189 -10.85 -30.30 -5.00
C GLU A 189 -11.75 -29.09 -5.30
N ASP A 190 -12.73 -28.79 -4.43
CA ASP A 190 -13.64 -27.65 -4.56
C ASP A 190 -13.08 -26.33 -3.96
N ILE A 191 -11.79 -26.28 -3.63
CA ILE A 191 -11.12 -25.12 -3.04
C ILE A 191 -9.89 -24.74 -3.85
N ASP A 192 -9.86 -23.50 -4.33
CA ASP A 192 -8.69 -22.98 -5.03
C ASP A 192 -7.71 -22.29 -4.07
N ILE A 193 -6.45 -22.70 -4.12
CA ILE A 193 -5.38 -22.16 -3.28
C ILE A 193 -4.59 -21.12 -4.07
N PHE A 194 -4.76 -19.85 -3.70
CA PHE A 194 -3.98 -18.72 -4.21
C PHE A 194 -2.84 -18.41 -3.24
N VAL A 195 -1.61 -18.34 -3.75
CA VAL A 195 -0.41 -18.20 -2.92
C VAL A 195 0.38 -16.97 -3.35
N VAL A 196 0.78 -16.13 -2.40
CA VAL A 196 1.73 -15.04 -2.71
C VAL A 196 3.11 -15.64 -2.98
N GLY A 197 3.88 -15.07 -3.91
CA GLY A 197 5.18 -15.63 -4.32
C GLY A 197 6.15 -15.94 -3.15
N SER A 198 6.15 -15.13 -2.09
CA SER A 198 6.99 -15.37 -0.90
C SER A 198 6.59 -16.57 -0.05
N ALA A 199 5.40 -17.15 -0.24
CA ALA A 199 4.94 -18.36 0.43
C ALA A 199 5.03 -19.62 -0.46
N LEU A 200 5.36 -19.47 -1.75
CA LEU A 200 5.35 -20.58 -2.72
C LEU A 200 6.25 -21.75 -2.30
N LYS A 201 7.51 -21.48 -1.97
CA LYS A 201 8.47 -22.54 -1.58
C LYS A 201 7.97 -23.34 -0.38
N MET A 202 7.47 -22.64 0.64
CA MET A 202 6.96 -23.26 1.86
C MET A 202 5.78 -24.19 1.59
N VAL A 203 4.81 -23.78 0.75
CA VAL A 203 3.66 -24.64 0.44
C VAL A 203 4.08 -25.86 -0.40
N LEU A 204 5.01 -25.70 -1.35
CA LEU A 204 5.53 -26.81 -2.16
C LEU A 204 6.32 -27.81 -1.32
N GLU A 205 7.15 -27.36 -0.38
CA GLU A 205 7.86 -28.22 0.59
C GLU A 205 6.89 -29.05 1.45
N HIS A 206 5.65 -28.58 1.59
CA HIS A 206 4.57 -29.28 2.28
C HIS A 206 3.68 -30.11 1.35
N ASN A 207 4.06 -30.30 0.09
CA ASN A 207 3.31 -31.02 -0.95
C ASN A 207 1.92 -30.42 -1.23
N ILE A 208 1.78 -29.09 -1.10
CA ILE A 208 0.58 -28.36 -1.47
C ILE A 208 0.82 -27.77 -2.86
N ASN A 209 0.04 -28.20 -3.85
CA ASN A 209 0.10 -27.65 -5.20
C ASN A 209 -0.94 -26.54 -5.39
N PRO A 210 -0.54 -25.26 -5.46
CA PRO A 210 -1.51 -24.18 -5.50
C PRO A 210 -2.14 -24.01 -6.88
N TYR A 211 -3.42 -23.61 -6.89
CA TYR A 211 -4.14 -23.25 -8.11
C TYR A 211 -3.41 -22.12 -8.86
N ALA A 212 -3.01 -21.09 -8.12
CA ALA A 212 -2.27 -19.97 -8.68
C ALA A 212 -1.29 -19.33 -7.71
N VAL A 213 -0.24 -18.74 -8.27
CA VAL A 213 0.73 -17.89 -7.57
C VAL A 213 0.56 -16.45 -8.02
N ILE A 214 0.71 -15.50 -7.09
CA ILE A 214 0.66 -14.07 -7.37
C ILE A 214 2.00 -13.40 -7.04
N ILE A 215 2.50 -12.57 -7.95
CA ILE A 215 3.66 -11.69 -7.71
C ILE A 215 3.34 -10.26 -8.13
N SER A 216 3.98 -9.28 -7.48
CA SER A 216 3.72 -7.87 -7.79
C SER A 216 4.92 -6.92 -7.66
N ASP A 217 6.02 -7.36 -7.04
CA ASP A 217 7.13 -6.46 -6.70
C ASP A 217 8.07 -6.29 -7.92
N PRO A 218 8.46 -5.04 -8.27
CA PRO A 218 9.28 -4.74 -9.45
C PRO A 218 10.76 -5.15 -9.31
N LYS A 219 11.23 -5.45 -8.10
CA LYS A 219 12.65 -5.60 -7.80
C LYS A 219 13.24 -6.92 -8.25
N HIS A 220 14.50 -6.90 -8.68
CA HIS A 220 15.23 -8.10 -9.11
C HIS A 220 15.36 -9.18 -8.03
N ASN A 221 15.40 -8.81 -6.75
CA ASN A 221 15.54 -9.80 -5.66
C ASN A 221 14.28 -10.67 -5.47
N ILE A 222 13.18 -10.38 -6.17
CA ILE A 222 11.95 -11.18 -6.16
C ILE A 222 12.13 -12.49 -6.92
N LYS A 223 13.10 -12.54 -7.84
CA LYS A 223 13.47 -13.72 -8.62
C LYS A 223 13.67 -14.97 -7.75
N ARG A 224 14.25 -14.81 -6.56
CA ARG A 224 14.46 -15.89 -5.56
C ARG A 224 13.18 -16.61 -5.12
N GLN A 225 12.00 -16.00 -5.30
CA GLN A 225 10.71 -16.60 -4.93
C GLN A 225 10.31 -17.71 -5.91
N LEU A 226 10.69 -17.57 -7.20
CA LEU A 226 10.37 -18.51 -8.27
C LEU A 226 11.61 -19.28 -8.78
N GLU A 227 12.82 -18.93 -8.34
CA GLU A 227 14.01 -19.71 -8.66
C GLU A 227 14.01 -21.07 -7.96
N ASN A 228 14.37 -22.11 -8.73
CA ASN A 228 14.51 -23.49 -8.27
C ASN A 228 13.22 -24.04 -7.64
N VAL A 229 12.06 -23.65 -8.16
CA VAL A 229 10.76 -24.23 -7.80
C VAL A 229 10.21 -25.02 -8.97
N ASP A 230 9.73 -26.24 -8.71
CA ASP A 230 9.00 -27.02 -9.70
C ASP A 230 7.51 -26.71 -9.61
N TYR A 231 7.12 -25.56 -10.15
CA TYR A 231 5.74 -25.09 -10.19
C TYR A 231 5.35 -24.65 -11.59
N ASN A 232 4.39 -25.37 -12.19
CA ASN A 232 3.87 -25.12 -13.53
C ASN A 232 2.38 -24.73 -13.52
N GLY A 233 1.80 -24.43 -12.35
CA GLY A 233 0.44 -23.92 -12.23
C GLY A 233 0.31 -22.48 -12.75
N THR A 234 -0.79 -21.79 -12.43
CA THR A 234 -1.03 -20.45 -12.99
C THR A 234 -0.21 -19.39 -12.25
N LEU A 235 0.44 -18.48 -12.98
CA LEU A 235 1.03 -17.26 -12.43
C LEU A 235 0.18 -16.04 -12.80
N PHE A 236 -0.35 -15.36 -11.79
CA PHE A 236 -0.81 -13.98 -11.96
C PHE A 236 0.31 -13.02 -11.55
N TYR A 237 0.55 -12.00 -12.35
CA TYR A 237 1.60 -11.04 -12.05
C TYR A 237 1.15 -9.62 -12.35
N LEU A 238 1.47 -8.70 -11.45
CA LEU A 238 1.21 -7.29 -11.68
C LEU A 238 2.00 -6.81 -12.91
N SER A 239 1.41 -5.95 -13.73
CA SER A 239 2.04 -5.47 -14.97
C SER A 239 3.40 -4.82 -14.72
N THR A 240 3.61 -4.26 -13.53
CA THR A 240 4.87 -3.65 -13.06
C THR A 240 5.81 -4.63 -12.33
N ALA A 241 5.44 -5.91 -12.17
CA ALA A 241 6.26 -6.92 -11.51
C ALA A 241 7.57 -7.19 -12.30
N ASN A 242 8.61 -7.62 -11.60
CA ASN A 242 9.92 -7.86 -12.20
C ASN A 242 9.85 -8.81 -13.41
N HIS A 243 10.19 -8.29 -14.60
CA HIS A 243 10.09 -9.01 -15.87
C HIS A 243 10.89 -10.32 -15.88
N ASP A 244 12.12 -10.30 -15.37
CA ASP A 244 12.98 -11.49 -15.31
C ASP A 244 12.34 -12.59 -14.46
N THR A 245 11.66 -12.21 -13.36
CA THR A 245 10.95 -13.17 -12.51
C THR A 245 9.73 -13.77 -13.21
N VAL A 246 8.98 -12.96 -13.96
CA VAL A 246 7.82 -13.40 -14.74
C VAL A 246 8.23 -14.42 -15.81
N THR A 247 9.35 -14.17 -16.49
CA THR A 247 9.84 -15.03 -17.59
C THR A 247 10.48 -16.35 -17.12
N LEU A 248 10.84 -16.47 -15.84
CA LEU A 248 11.24 -17.77 -15.27
C LEU A 248 10.10 -18.79 -15.23
N HIS A 249 8.86 -18.32 -15.13
CA HIS A 249 7.72 -19.21 -14.98
C HIS A 249 7.34 -19.84 -16.32
N LYS A 250 7.26 -21.18 -16.33
CA LYS A 250 6.98 -21.98 -17.53
C LYS A 250 5.51 -22.34 -17.72
N GLY A 251 4.69 -22.14 -16.68
CA GLY A 251 3.25 -22.40 -16.72
C GLY A 251 2.46 -21.27 -17.36
N LYS A 252 1.13 -21.32 -17.19
CA LYS A 252 0.22 -20.29 -17.71
C LYS A 252 0.42 -18.98 -16.95
N ARG A 253 0.44 -17.85 -17.67
CA ARG A 253 0.60 -16.52 -17.08
C ARG A 253 -0.57 -15.62 -17.42
N HIS A 254 -0.92 -14.75 -16.48
CA HIS A 254 -1.93 -13.71 -16.64
C HIS A 254 -1.43 -12.40 -16.03
N ILE A 255 -1.38 -11.36 -16.84
CA ILE A 255 -1.00 -10.01 -16.40
C ILE A 255 -2.16 -9.35 -15.65
N LEU A 256 -1.87 -8.66 -14.55
CA LEU A 256 -2.82 -7.87 -13.77
C LEU A 256 -2.47 -6.38 -13.92
N PHE A 257 -3.44 -5.55 -14.31
CA PHE A 257 -3.28 -4.10 -14.30
C PHE A 257 -3.78 -3.52 -12.98
N GLN A 258 -3.00 -2.63 -12.39
CA GLN A 258 -3.32 -2.00 -11.10
C GLN A 258 -4.01 -0.66 -11.28
N LYS A 259 -5.01 -0.37 -10.45
CA LYS A 259 -5.55 0.98 -10.30
C LYS A 259 -4.54 1.91 -9.61
N GLY A 260 -4.59 3.19 -9.94
CA GLY A 260 -3.69 4.22 -9.37
C GLY A 260 -2.28 4.21 -9.95
N TYR A 261 -2.10 3.59 -11.13
CA TYR A 261 -0.89 3.69 -11.93
C TYR A 261 -1.30 3.94 -13.38
N LYS A 262 -1.26 5.22 -13.77
CA LYS A 262 -1.87 5.76 -15.00
C LYS A 262 -1.49 4.98 -16.25
N GLU A 263 -0.23 4.57 -16.38
CA GLU A 263 0.27 3.83 -17.53
C GLU A 263 -0.35 2.41 -17.62
N ALA A 264 -0.58 1.76 -16.48
CA ALA A 264 -1.27 0.46 -16.45
C ALA A 264 -2.76 0.60 -16.75
N GLU A 265 -3.43 1.62 -16.18
CA GLU A 265 -4.86 1.89 -16.45
C GLU A 265 -5.09 2.23 -17.92
N THR A 266 -4.30 3.16 -18.47
CA THR A 266 -4.36 3.55 -19.89
C THR A 266 -4.16 2.34 -20.81
N PHE A 267 -3.19 1.47 -20.50
CA PHE A 267 -2.99 0.26 -21.30
C PHE A 267 -4.20 -0.67 -21.23
N ALA A 268 -4.70 -0.96 -20.02
CA ALA A 268 -5.86 -1.81 -19.79
C ALA A 268 -7.11 -1.30 -20.53
N ASP A 269 -7.40 0.01 -20.45
CA ASP A 269 -8.55 0.62 -21.10
C ASP A 269 -8.48 0.51 -22.62
N ASN A 270 -7.29 0.73 -23.20
CA ASN A 270 -7.07 0.61 -24.65
C ASN A 270 -7.33 -0.80 -25.18
N ILE A 271 -7.16 -1.83 -24.36
CA ILE A 271 -7.44 -3.22 -24.71
C ILE A 271 -8.74 -3.75 -24.09
N ASN A 272 -9.56 -2.87 -23.49
CA ASN A 272 -10.80 -3.19 -22.79
C ASN A 272 -10.62 -4.33 -21.76
N PHE A 273 -9.61 -4.19 -20.91
CA PHE A 273 -9.19 -5.19 -19.92
C PHE A 273 -9.32 -4.63 -18.49
N PRO A 274 -9.65 -5.46 -17.49
CA PRO A 274 -9.85 -4.96 -16.13
C PRO A 274 -8.56 -4.48 -15.46
N HIS A 275 -8.67 -3.39 -14.72
CA HIS A 275 -7.70 -2.97 -13.70
C HIS A 275 -8.24 -3.23 -12.28
N LEU A 276 -7.40 -3.70 -11.37
CA LEU A 276 -7.75 -4.12 -10.01
C LEU A 276 -7.17 -3.18 -8.96
N GLU A 277 -7.88 -3.02 -7.84
CA GLU A 277 -7.36 -2.27 -6.70
C GLU A 277 -6.12 -2.95 -6.11
N THR A 278 -5.22 -2.14 -5.57
CA THR A 278 -4.04 -2.60 -4.83
C THR A 278 -3.82 -1.74 -3.60
N GLY A 279 -3.25 -2.33 -2.56
CA GLY A 279 -2.89 -1.68 -1.31
C GLY A 279 -1.37 -1.67 -1.06
N GLY A 280 -0.56 -1.89 -2.09
CA GLY A 280 0.91 -1.88 -1.98
C GLY A 280 1.51 -3.19 -1.43
N SER A 281 0.73 -4.28 -1.42
CA SER A 281 1.18 -5.64 -1.06
C SER A 281 0.63 -6.68 -2.02
N VAL A 282 1.37 -7.77 -2.25
CA VAL A 282 0.92 -8.91 -3.07
C VAL A 282 -0.41 -9.47 -2.56
N ALA A 283 -0.60 -9.52 -1.24
CA ALA A 283 -1.83 -10.02 -0.64
C ALA A 283 -3.06 -9.17 -1.00
N THR A 284 -2.89 -7.85 -1.16
CA THR A 284 -4.00 -6.94 -1.48
C THR A 284 -4.46 -7.10 -2.92
N ILE A 285 -3.53 -7.18 -3.88
CA ILE A 285 -3.88 -7.46 -5.28
C ILE A 285 -4.42 -8.88 -5.47
N ALA A 286 -3.91 -9.86 -4.71
CA ALA A 286 -4.45 -11.22 -4.71
C ALA A 286 -5.89 -11.26 -4.19
N PHE A 287 -6.20 -10.51 -3.12
CA PHE A 287 -7.56 -10.35 -2.64
C PHE A 287 -8.48 -9.76 -3.71
N SER A 288 -8.08 -8.67 -4.35
CA SER A 288 -8.87 -8.03 -5.40
C SER A 288 -9.07 -8.92 -6.63
N LEU A 289 -8.08 -9.74 -6.98
CA LEU A 289 -8.21 -10.75 -8.04
C LEU A 289 -9.24 -11.83 -7.65
N ILE A 290 -9.13 -12.41 -6.45
CA ILE A 290 -10.07 -13.44 -5.97
C ILE A 290 -11.50 -12.88 -5.97
N GLU A 291 -11.68 -11.66 -5.49
CA GLU A 291 -13.00 -11.02 -5.52
C GLU A 291 -13.51 -10.78 -6.94
N TYR A 292 -12.64 -10.33 -7.86
CA TYR A 292 -12.99 -10.14 -9.27
C TYR A 292 -13.39 -11.46 -9.95
N LEU A 293 -12.75 -12.57 -9.58
CA LEU A 293 -13.07 -13.92 -10.07
C LEU A 293 -14.40 -14.46 -9.54
N GLY A 294 -14.99 -13.82 -8.52
CA GLY A 294 -16.34 -14.11 -8.04
C GLY A 294 -16.41 -15.16 -6.94
N TYR A 295 -15.33 -15.40 -6.20
CA TYR A 295 -15.38 -16.28 -5.03
C TYR A 295 -16.31 -15.70 -3.95
N GLU A 296 -17.08 -16.58 -3.30
CA GLU A 296 -18.05 -16.22 -2.26
C GLU A 296 -17.44 -16.29 -0.86
N ASN A 297 -16.46 -17.18 -0.65
CA ASN A 297 -15.78 -17.37 0.62
C ASN A 297 -14.26 -17.32 0.44
N LEU A 298 -13.56 -16.62 1.34
CA LEU A 298 -12.11 -16.54 1.37
C LEU A 298 -11.57 -16.85 2.76
N ILE A 299 -10.62 -17.77 2.85
CA ILE A 299 -9.88 -18.04 4.08
C ILE A 299 -8.45 -17.55 3.94
N LEU A 300 -8.04 -16.67 4.85
CA LEU A 300 -6.71 -16.09 4.90
C LEU A 300 -5.79 -16.94 5.77
N PHE A 301 -4.63 -17.29 5.21
CA PHE A 301 -3.55 -18.00 5.89
C PHE A 301 -2.28 -17.15 5.87
N GLY A 302 -1.53 -17.11 6.98
CA GLY A 302 -0.31 -16.30 7.06
C GLY A 302 -0.54 -14.79 6.86
N GLN A 303 -1.78 -14.31 7.04
CA GLN A 303 -2.14 -12.90 6.91
C GLN A 303 -2.04 -12.21 8.28
N ASP A 304 -0.83 -12.17 8.83
CA ASP A 304 -0.59 -11.70 10.19
C ASP A 304 -0.76 -10.18 10.34
N LEU A 305 -0.15 -9.37 9.46
CA LEU A 305 -0.16 -7.90 9.56
C LEU A 305 0.32 -7.32 10.92
N ALA A 306 0.93 -8.15 11.76
CA ALA A 306 1.49 -7.82 13.07
C ALA A 306 2.57 -8.85 13.44
N PHE A 307 3.25 -8.60 14.55
CA PHE A 307 4.28 -9.46 15.13
C PHE A 307 3.80 -9.98 16.49
N LYS A 308 3.93 -11.30 16.70
CA LYS A 308 3.54 -12.02 17.93
C LYS A 308 4.40 -11.64 19.14
N ASP A 309 5.71 -11.41 18.93
CA ASP A 309 6.69 -11.11 19.99
C ASP A 309 7.23 -9.67 19.92
N ASN A 310 7.89 -9.23 21.01
CA ASN A 310 8.70 -8.01 21.00
C ASN A 310 9.65 -8.02 19.78
N ALA A 311 9.73 -6.89 19.09
CA ALA A 311 10.34 -6.70 17.77
C ALA A 311 11.80 -7.17 17.61
N THR A 312 12.45 -7.68 18.66
CA THR A 312 13.81 -8.23 18.62
C THR A 312 13.89 -9.63 17.99
N HIS A 313 12.80 -10.41 17.96
CA HIS A 313 12.82 -11.80 17.47
C HIS A 313 12.19 -12.06 16.10
N ALA A 314 11.62 -11.07 15.41
CA ALA A 314 11.08 -11.28 14.04
C ALA A 314 12.18 -11.45 12.95
N GLN A 315 13.35 -11.99 13.33
CA GLN A 315 14.45 -12.33 12.43
C GLN A 315 14.11 -13.49 11.49
N GLN A 316 13.00 -14.19 11.74
CA GLN A 316 12.52 -15.33 10.93
C GLN A 316 11.33 -14.97 10.05
N SER A 317 11.32 -13.79 9.41
CA SER A 317 10.39 -13.58 8.30
C SER A 317 10.90 -14.35 7.07
N THR A 318 10.05 -15.22 6.51
CA THR A 318 10.30 -15.94 5.25
C THR A 318 10.48 -15.00 4.05
N SER A 319 10.10 -13.72 4.21
CA SER A 319 10.37 -12.66 3.24
C SER A 319 11.82 -12.13 3.25
N GLY A 320 12.67 -12.61 4.16
CA GLY A 320 14.11 -12.26 4.20
C GLY A 320 14.38 -10.79 4.47
N ARG A 321 13.47 -10.08 5.17
CA ARG A 321 13.71 -8.72 5.65
C ARG A 321 14.29 -8.79 7.05
N THR A 322 15.56 -8.43 7.20
CA THR A 322 16.18 -8.20 8.51
C THR A 322 15.50 -6.99 9.15
N ILE A 323 14.89 -7.19 10.31
CA ILE A 323 14.31 -6.12 11.13
C ILE A 323 15.40 -5.09 11.44
N LYS A 324 15.15 -3.81 11.20
CA LYS A 324 16.02 -2.73 11.67
C LYS A 324 15.42 -2.14 12.94
N SER A 325 16.25 -1.87 13.95
CA SER A 325 15.89 -1.22 15.22
C SER A 325 15.29 0.20 15.09
N LYS A 326 15.07 0.70 13.87
CA LYS A 326 14.49 2.01 13.54
C LYS A 326 13.03 1.95 13.06
N ASP A 327 12.41 0.77 13.05
CA ASP A 327 11.01 0.68 12.64
C ASP A 327 10.09 1.24 13.73
N ASN A 328 9.30 2.25 13.37
CA ASN A 328 8.24 2.77 14.23
C ASN A 328 7.11 1.73 14.29
N TYR A 329 7.04 0.99 15.39
CA TYR A 329 5.96 0.04 15.63
C TYR A 329 4.79 0.71 16.33
N LYS A 330 3.59 0.44 15.85
CA LYS A 330 2.35 0.83 16.53
C LYS A 330 1.65 -0.38 17.12
N THR A 331 0.85 -0.14 18.14
CA THR A 331 0.07 -1.17 18.80
C THR A 331 -1.28 -1.32 18.09
N VAL A 332 -1.64 -2.55 17.74
CA VAL A 332 -2.96 -2.90 17.18
C VAL A 332 -3.56 -4.06 17.96
N ILE A 333 -4.87 -4.27 17.86
CA ILE A 333 -5.54 -5.42 18.48
C ILE A 333 -5.44 -6.62 17.56
N SER A 334 -5.05 -7.77 18.11
CA SER A 334 -5.00 -9.05 17.40
C SER A 334 -6.35 -9.76 17.35
N ASN A 335 -6.44 -10.82 16.54
CA ASN A 335 -7.58 -11.72 16.48
C ASN A 335 -7.92 -12.38 17.83
N SER A 336 -6.92 -12.62 18.69
CA SER A 336 -7.08 -13.08 20.09
C SER A 336 -7.44 -11.97 21.08
N LYS A 337 -7.70 -10.75 20.61
CA LYS A 337 -8.08 -9.55 21.40
C LYS A 337 -6.98 -9.02 22.31
N ILE A 338 -5.71 -9.42 22.10
CA ILE A 338 -4.57 -8.85 22.82
C ILE A 338 -3.84 -7.80 21.98
N PRO A 339 -3.18 -6.81 22.60
CA PRO A 339 -2.32 -5.87 21.88
C PRO A 339 -1.10 -6.55 21.26
N VAL A 340 -0.82 -6.26 19.99
CA VAL A 340 0.35 -6.73 19.24
C VAL A 340 1.00 -5.57 18.49
N LYS A 341 2.26 -5.72 18.08
CA LYS A 341 2.99 -4.68 17.36
C LYS A 341 2.86 -4.85 15.85
N SER A 342 2.68 -3.75 15.14
CA SER A 342 2.66 -3.70 13.67
C SER A 342 3.58 -2.59 13.17
N SER A 343 4.28 -2.84 12.07
CA SER A 343 5.11 -1.82 11.41
C SER A 343 4.23 -0.90 10.58
N THR A 344 4.70 0.31 10.28
CA THR A 344 3.93 1.29 9.49
C THR A 344 3.45 0.73 8.15
N ASN A 345 4.28 -0.03 7.43
CA ASN A 345 3.88 -0.64 6.15
C ASN A 345 2.75 -1.68 6.32
N LEU A 346 2.80 -2.49 7.38
CA LEU A 346 1.74 -3.47 7.66
C LEU A 346 0.45 -2.78 8.07
N MET A 347 0.53 -1.60 8.70
CA MET A 347 -0.66 -0.80 9.01
C MET A 347 -1.33 -0.24 7.76
N THR A 348 -0.57 0.19 6.74
CA THR A 348 -1.12 0.56 5.43
C THR A 348 -1.95 -0.60 4.85
N TYR A 349 -1.41 -1.82 4.90
CA TYR A 349 -2.13 -3.00 4.41
C TYR A 349 -3.35 -3.34 5.25
N LEU A 350 -3.27 -3.21 6.58
CA LEU A 350 -4.39 -3.41 7.49
C LEU A 350 -5.53 -2.41 7.22
N ARG A 351 -5.20 -1.13 7.00
CA ARG A 351 -6.18 -0.10 6.63
C ARG A 351 -6.83 -0.42 5.29
N TRP A 352 -6.05 -0.83 4.29
CA TRP A 352 -6.59 -1.26 3.00
C TRP A 352 -7.57 -2.43 3.16
N PHE A 353 -7.20 -3.47 3.90
CA PHE A 353 -8.11 -4.60 4.16
C PHE A 353 -9.38 -4.14 4.87
N ASN A 354 -9.26 -3.34 5.93
CA ASN A 354 -10.42 -2.82 6.65
C ASN A 354 -11.36 -2.02 5.74
N GLN A 355 -10.82 -1.16 4.87
CA GLN A 355 -11.62 -0.43 3.89
C GLN A 355 -12.31 -1.36 2.89
N ARG A 356 -11.58 -2.38 2.38
CA ARG A 356 -12.13 -3.34 1.44
C ARG A 356 -13.24 -4.19 2.07
N MET A 357 -13.13 -4.54 3.35
CA MET A 357 -14.15 -5.31 4.08
C MET A 357 -15.48 -4.57 4.25
N GLU A 358 -15.51 -3.24 4.12
CA GLU A 358 -16.76 -2.47 4.12
C GLU A 358 -17.52 -2.59 2.79
N GLN A 359 -16.82 -2.89 1.70
CA GLN A 359 -17.37 -2.89 0.34
C GLN A 359 -17.59 -4.31 -0.22
N THR A 360 -16.75 -5.27 0.18
CA THR A 360 -16.81 -6.64 -0.33
C THR A 360 -18.09 -7.36 0.12
N LYS A 361 -18.59 -8.25 -0.74
CA LYS A 361 -19.66 -9.20 -0.41
C LYS A 361 -19.13 -10.59 -0.04
N MET A 362 -17.84 -10.83 -0.25
CA MET A 362 -17.19 -12.09 0.05
C MET A 362 -17.13 -12.30 1.57
N LYS A 363 -17.39 -13.53 2.02
CA LYS A 363 -17.22 -13.90 3.43
C LYS A 363 -15.76 -14.22 3.66
N VAL A 364 -15.09 -13.42 4.49
CA VAL A 364 -13.65 -13.54 4.72
C VAL A 364 -13.40 -14.06 6.14
N TYR A 365 -12.48 -15.01 6.28
CA TYR A 365 -12.07 -15.60 7.55
C TYR A 365 -10.56 -15.51 7.71
N ASN A 366 -10.06 -15.41 8.95
CA ASN A 366 -8.62 -15.36 9.22
C ASN A 366 -8.22 -16.50 10.16
N THR A 367 -7.07 -17.12 9.91
CA THR A 367 -6.50 -18.21 10.72
C THR A 367 -5.34 -17.74 11.62
N ALA A 368 -4.89 -16.49 11.48
CA ALA A 368 -3.79 -15.93 12.26
C ALA A 368 -4.24 -15.47 13.66
N LEU A 369 -4.17 -16.33 14.68
CA LEU A 369 -4.64 -16.03 16.05
C LEU A 369 -4.00 -14.77 16.66
N TYR A 370 -2.71 -14.55 16.41
CA TYR A 370 -1.96 -13.38 16.90
C TYR A 370 -1.72 -12.32 15.83
N GLY A 371 -2.29 -12.50 14.63
CA GLY A 371 -2.32 -11.47 13.59
C GLY A 371 -3.23 -10.30 13.98
N ALA A 372 -2.99 -9.13 13.39
CA ALA A 372 -3.84 -7.96 13.53
C ALA A 372 -5.28 -8.31 13.13
N LYS A 373 -6.23 -7.83 13.93
CA LYS A 373 -7.66 -7.99 13.66
C LYS A 373 -8.04 -7.16 12.44
N ILE A 374 -8.56 -7.83 11.42
CA ILE A 374 -9.18 -7.21 10.25
C ILE A 374 -10.70 -7.12 10.50
N ASN A 375 -11.31 -5.98 10.20
CA ASN A 375 -12.74 -5.78 10.37
C ASN A 375 -13.54 -6.81 9.55
N ARG A 376 -14.69 -7.25 10.08
CA ARG A 376 -15.58 -8.23 9.43
C ARG A 376 -14.92 -9.55 8.98
N THR A 377 -13.72 -9.84 9.49
CA THR A 377 -12.95 -11.04 9.16
C THR A 377 -12.76 -11.87 10.42
N PRO A 378 -13.76 -12.67 10.84
CA PRO A 378 -13.66 -13.44 12.07
C PRO A 378 -12.50 -14.43 12.03
N TYR A 379 -11.83 -14.57 13.18
CA TYR A 379 -10.90 -15.66 13.41
C TYR A 379 -11.64 -16.99 13.46
N ILE A 380 -11.07 -18.00 12.80
CA ILE A 380 -11.52 -19.39 12.90
C ILE A 380 -10.38 -20.26 13.39
N ASN A 381 -10.66 -21.08 14.41
CA ASN A 381 -9.76 -22.15 14.83
C ASN A 381 -9.95 -23.39 13.94
N GLU A 382 -9.10 -24.40 14.13
CA GLU A 382 -9.14 -25.67 13.41
C GLU A 382 -10.56 -26.30 13.41
N GLN A 383 -11.20 -26.46 14.56
CA GLN A 383 -12.56 -27.02 14.64
C GLN A 383 -13.58 -26.24 13.81
N GLN A 384 -13.52 -24.91 13.84
CA GLN A 384 -14.40 -24.03 13.05
C GLN A 384 -14.07 -24.10 11.56
N PHE A 385 -12.80 -24.26 11.20
CA PHE A 385 -12.34 -24.46 9.83
C PHE A 385 -12.93 -25.74 9.24
N HIS A 386 -12.81 -26.91 9.89
CA HIS A 386 -13.42 -28.14 9.35
C HIS A 386 -14.94 -28.02 9.25
N LYS A 387 -15.60 -27.36 10.21
CA LYS A 387 -17.06 -27.12 10.15
C LYS A 387 -17.47 -26.21 8.99
N LEU A 388 -16.60 -25.27 8.61
CA LEU A 388 -16.84 -24.37 7.48
C LEU A 388 -16.73 -25.15 6.16
N LEU A 389 -15.76 -26.05 6.06
CA LEU A 389 -15.55 -26.88 4.86
C LEU A 389 -16.52 -28.06 4.76
N SER A 390 -17.11 -28.53 5.87
CA SER A 390 -18.08 -29.64 5.84
C SER A 390 -19.46 -29.26 5.28
N LYS A 391 -19.69 -27.97 5.01
CA LYS A 391 -20.91 -27.43 4.40
C LYS A 391 -20.73 -27.31 2.89
#